data_AF-A0A9P8JU04-F1
#
_entry.id   AF-A0A9P8JU04-F1
#
_cell.length_a   1.000
_cell.length_b   1.000
_cell.length_c   1.000
_cell.angle_alpha   90.00
_cell.angle_beta   90.00
_cell.angle_gamma   90.00
#
_symmetry.space_group_name_H-M   'P 1'
#
loop_
_entity.id
_entity.type
_entity.pdbx_description
1 polymer ?
#
loop_
_entity_poly.entity_id
_entity_poly.type
_entity_poly.pdbx_seq_one_letter_code
_entity_poly.pdbx_strand_id
1 'polypeptide(L)'
;HLHSRGVVATSSWFAIIFGIWFIAWILAESIPNFSNLLGFVAALFASWFSYGLPGIMWLYIMKGSWFANPKKIFLFCCNCVLVLLGIIICGVGLYASGVELAKDSSGRSWSCADNR
;
A
#
# COMPACT_ATOMS: atom_id res chain seq x y z
N HIS A 1 5.96 -7.91 35.97
CA HIS A 1 7.12 -7.29 35.29
C HIS A 1 6.73 -6.65 33.95
N LEU A 2 5.66 -5.83 33.88
CA LEU A 2 5.13 -5.30 32.61
C LEU A 2 5.04 -3.76 32.56
N HIS A 3 5.77 -3.07 33.44
CA HIS A 3 5.76 -1.62 33.50
C HIS A 3 7.21 -1.12 33.70
N SER A 4 8.04 -1.37 32.69
CA SER A 4 9.38 -0.77 32.64
C SER A 4 9.33 0.44 31.69
N ARG A 5 9.07 1.59 32.32
CA ARG A 5 9.49 2.95 31.94
C ARG A 5 9.18 3.35 30.50
N GLY A 6 8.18 4.21 30.37
CA GLY A 6 7.66 4.80 29.13
C GLY A 6 8.67 5.46 28.18
N VAL A 7 9.97 5.51 28.48
CA VAL A 7 11.00 6.04 27.58
C VAL A 7 11.09 5.23 26.28
N VAL A 8 10.98 3.89 26.32
CA VAL A 8 10.99 3.05 25.10
C VAL A 8 9.72 3.26 24.28
N ALA A 9 8.56 3.37 24.95
CA ALA A 9 7.30 3.63 24.27
C ALA A 9 7.28 5.04 23.66
N THR A 10 7.77 6.04 24.39
CA THR A 10 7.88 7.43 23.94
C THR A 10 8.91 7.58 22.82
N SER A 11 10.10 6.97 22.92
CA SER A 11 11.11 7.04 21.86
C SER A 11 10.67 6.30 20.61
N SER A 12 9.98 5.15 20.75
CA SER A 12 9.39 4.44 19.61
C SER A 12 8.31 5.28 18.92
N TRP A 13 7.45 5.94 19.71
CA TRP A 13 6.43 6.83 19.17
C TRP A 13 7.03 8.02 18.42
N PHE A 14 8.02 8.71 18.99
CA PHE A 14 8.72 9.79 18.31
C PHE A 14 9.47 9.30 17.06
N ALA A 15 10.08 8.12 17.10
CA ALA A 15 10.76 7.54 15.95
C ALA A 15 9.79 7.25 14.80
N ILE A 16 8.60 6.73 15.10
CA ILE A 16 7.54 6.50 14.11
C ILE A 16 7.06 7.82 13.52
N ILE A 17 6.75 8.81 14.36
CA ILE A 17 6.30 10.13 13.90
C ILE A 17 7.36 10.78 13.02
N PHE A 18 8.61 10.81 13.48
CA PHE A 18 9.71 11.40 12.74
C PHE A 18 9.95 10.68 11.41
N GLY A 19 9.85 9.34 11.40
CA GLY A 19 9.96 8.55 10.17
C GLY A 19 8.85 8.88 9.17
N ILE A 20 7.59 8.92 9.60
CA ILE A 20 6.46 9.27 8.72
C ILE A 20 6.59 10.72 8.24
N TRP A 21 6.96 11.64 9.13
CA TRP A 21 7.18 13.06 8.81
C TRP A 21 8.30 13.24 7.78
N PHE A 22 9.43 12.54 7.94
CA PHE A 22 10.56 12.61 7.02
C PHE A 22 10.21 12.06 5.64
N ILE A 23 9.47 10.94 5.58
CA ILE A 23 8.96 10.39 4.32
C ILE A 23 7.99 11.37 3.65
N ALA A 24 7.08 11.97 4.41
CA ALA A 24 6.15 12.97 3.88
C ALA A 24 6.87 14.20 3.33
N TRP A 25 7.93 14.65 3.99
CA TRP A 25 8.77 15.74 3.51
C TRP A 25 9.44 15.41 2.17
N ILE A 26 10.03 14.22 2.03
CA ILE A 26 10.62 13.75 0.75
C ILE A 26 9.56 13.72 -0.36
N LEU A 27 8.37 13.20 -0.07
CA LEU A 27 7.29 13.10 -1.05
C LEU A 27 6.77 14.47 -1.49
N ALA A 28 6.67 15.43 -0.57
CA ALA A 28 6.25 16.80 -0.85
C ALA A 28 7.23 17.55 -1.76
N GLU A 29 8.54 17.32 -1.57
CA GLU A 29 9.58 17.92 -2.43
C GLU A 29 9.72 17.21 -3.78
N SER A 30 9.42 15.91 -3.83
CA SER A 30 9.65 15.09 -5.03
C SER A 30 8.49 15.13 -6.03
N ILE A 31 7.23 15.21 -5.56
CA ILE A 31 6.03 15.07 -6.40
C ILE A 31 5.20 16.36 -6.37
N PRO A 32 4.93 17.00 -7.52
CA PRO A 32 4.17 18.25 -7.59
C PRO A 32 2.67 18.09 -7.33
N ASN A 33 2.11 16.87 -7.44
CA ASN A 33 0.67 16.60 -7.30
C ASN A 33 0.36 15.51 -6.26
N PHE A 34 -0.12 15.93 -5.09
CA PHE A 34 -0.47 15.05 -3.96
C PHE A 34 -1.67 14.14 -4.22
N SER A 35 -2.59 14.53 -5.11
CA SER A 35 -3.82 13.78 -5.40
C SER A 35 -3.51 12.39 -5.97
N ASN A 36 -2.50 12.31 -6.83
CA ASN A 36 -2.10 11.06 -7.47
C ASN A 36 -1.44 10.09 -6.49
N LEU A 37 -0.68 10.63 -5.51
CA LEU A 37 -0.09 9.85 -4.44
C LEU A 37 -1.15 9.33 -3.45
N LEU A 38 -2.11 10.17 -3.07
CA LEU A 38 -3.24 9.76 -2.24
C LEU A 38 -4.07 8.67 -2.91
N GLY A 39 -4.40 8.84 -4.20
CA GLY A 39 -5.13 7.85 -4.99
C GLY A 39 -4.39 6.51 -5.07
N PHE A 40 -3.07 6.54 -5.25
CA PHE A 40 -2.22 5.35 -5.24
C PHE A 40 -2.24 4.63 -3.90
N VAL A 41 -1.99 5.35 -2.81
CA VAL A 41 -1.94 4.78 -1.45
C VAL A 41 -3.32 4.23 -1.05
N ALA A 42 -4.39 4.95 -1.38
CA ALA A 42 -5.76 4.50 -1.15
C ALA A 42 -6.08 3.23 -1.94
N ALA A 43 -5.70 3.14 -3.22
CA ALA A 43 -5.93 1.95 -4.03
C ALA A 43 -5.16 0.73 -3.49
N LEU A 44 -3.91 0.93 -3.05
CA LEU A 44 -3.06 -0.12 -2.49
C LEU A 44 -3.63 -0.65 -1.17
N PHE A 45 -4.04 0.24 -0.25
CA PHE A 45 -4.65 -0.19 1.00
C PHE A 45 -6.05 -0.77 0.80
N ALA A 46 -6.89 -0.15 -0.03
CA ALA A 46 -8.24 -0.63 -0.28
C ALA A 46 -8.25 -2.02 -0.91
N SER A 47 -7.40 -2.29 -1.91
CA SER A 47 -7.36 -3.59 -2.58
C SER A 47 -6.75 -4.67 -1.68
N TRP A 48 -5.66 -4.34 -0.96
CA TRP A 48 -4.95 -5.31 -0.14
C TRP A 48 -5.71 -5.65 1.16
N PHE A 49 -6.33 -4.67 1.82
CA PHE A 49 -7.16 -4.93 2.99
C PHE A 49 -8.49 -5.62 2.65
N SER A 50 -9.14 -5.23 1.54
CA SER A 50 -10.48 -5.77 1.20
C SER A 50 -10.43 -7.13 0.53
N TYR A 51 -9.39 -7.43 -0.26
CA TYR A 51 -9.32 -8.65 -1.06
C TYR A 51 -8.07 -9.51 -0.80
N GLY A 52 -6.93 -8.89 -0.51
CA GLY A 52 -5.67 -9.60 -0.24
C GLY A 52 -5.67 -10.35 1.10
N LEU A 53 -5.88 -9.62 2.20
CA LEU A 53 -5.90 -10.16 3.56
C LEU A 53 -6.93 -11.28 3.79
N PRO A 54 -8.23 -11.11 3.47
CA PRO A 54 -9.22 -12.16 3.69
C PRO A 54 -8.98 -13.38 2.79
N GLY A 55 -8.53 -13.16 1.54
CA GLY A 55 -8.16 -14.24 0.63
C GLY A 55 -7.01 -15.08 1.18
N ILE A 56 -5.89 -14.44 1.55
CA ILE A 56 -4.71 -15.12 2.11
C ILE A 56 -5.04 -15.81 3.46
N MET A 57 -5.85 -15.19 4.30
CA MET A 57 -6.24 -15.78 5.59
C MET A 57 -7.08 -17.04 5.42
N TRP A 58 -8.02 -17.05 4.47
CA TRP A 58 -8.80 -18.24 4.14
C TRP A 58 -7.91 -19.35 3.59
N LEU A 59 -6.96 -18.99 2.72
CA LEU A 59 -5.95 -19.90 2.19
C LEU A 59 -5.10 -20.52 3.33
N TYR A 60 -4.69 -19.73 4.32
CA TYR A 60 -3.88 -20.23 5.44
C TYR A 60 -4.65 -21.16 6.39
N ILE A 61 -5.91 -20.85 6.69
CA ILE A 61 -6.77 -21.66 7.58
C ILE A 61 -7.16 -22.99 6.92
N MET A 62 -7.31 -23.02 5.59
CA MET A 62 -7.69 -24.23 4.84
C MET A 62 -6.48 -25.10 4.45
N LYS A 63 -5.30 -24.86 5.05
CA LYS A 63 -4.04 -25.56 4.75
C LYS A 63 -4.07 -27.02 5.22
N GLY A 64 -4.63 -27.90 4.39
CA GLY A 64 -4.65 -29.35 4.64
C GLY A 64 -5.74 -30.16 3.92
N SER A 65 -6.80 -29.53 3.39
CA SER A 65 -7.90 -30.25 2.71
C SER A 65 -8.47 -29.54 1.47
N TRP A 66 -7.63 -28.78 0.79
CA TRP A 66 -7.96 -27.98 -0.40
C TRP A 66 -8.76 -28.72 -1.48
N PHE A 67 -8.44 -30.00 -1.71
CA PHE A 67 -8.98 -30.82 -2.79
C PHE A 67 -9.91 -31.94 -2.33
N ALA A 68 -10.32 -31.97 -1.05
CA ALA A 68 -11.14 -33.07 -0.53
C ALA A 68 -12.60 -33.03 -1.04
N ASN A 69 -13.08 -31.90 -1.57
CA ASN A 69 -14.48 -31.74 -1.96
C ASN A 69 -14.61 -30.73 -3.12
N PRO A 70 -15.40 -30.98 -4.18
CA PRO A 70 -15.59 -30.02 -5.28
C PRO A 70 -16.07 -28.63 -4.84
N LYS A 71 -16.87 -28.54 -3.76
CA LYS A 71 -17.24 -27.25 -3.14
C LYS A 71 -16.04 -26.47 -2.58
N LYS A 72 -15.02 -27.16 -2.07
CA LYS A 72 -13.80 -26.55 -1.52
C LYS A 72 -12.86 -26.06 -2.63
N ILE A 73 -12.83 -26.78 -3.77
CA ILE A 73 -12.13 -26.34 -4.99
C ILE A 73 -12.76 -25.06 -5.55
N PHE A 74 -14.09 -24.99 -5.61
CA PHE A 74 -14.78 -23.76 -6.02
C PHE A 74 -14.46 -22.59 -5.07
N LEU A 75 -14.50 -22.82 -3.75
CA LEU A 75 -14.14 -21.79 -2.78
C LEU A 75 -12.67 -21.37 -2.89
N PHE A 76 -11.76 -22.30 -3.19
CA PHE A 76 -10.36 -22.01 -3.47
C PHE A 76 -10.19 -21.12 -4.69
N CYS A 77 -10.86 -21.46 -5.79
CA CYS A 77 -10.83 -20.66 -7.01
C CYS A 77 -11.38 -19.24 -6.76
N CYS A 78 -12.51 -19.11 -6.07
CA CYS A 78 -13.06 -17.81 -5.68
C CYS A 78 -12.07 -16.98 -4.84
N ASN A 79 -11.44 -17.57 -3.81
CA ASN A 79 -10.47 -16.86 -2.99
C ASN A 79 -9.21 -16.46 -3.79
N CYS A 80 -8.73 -17.31 -4.69
CA CYS A 80 -7.65 -16.95 -5.62
C CYS A 80 -8.05 -15.79 -6.55
N VAL A 81 -9.28 -15.78 -7.07
CA VAL A 81 -9.79 -14.68 -7.89
C VAL A 81 -9.85 -13.38 -7.11
N LEU A 82 -10.24 -13.39 -5.83
CA LEU A 82 -10.21 -12.20 -4.98
C LEU A 82 -8.79 -11.66 -4.79
N VAL A 83 -7.82 -12.52 -4.51
CA VAL A 83 -6.41 -12.11 -4.40
C VAL A 83 -5.90 -11.53 -5.73
N LEU A 84 -6.21 -12.18 -6.85
CA LEU A 84 -5.86 -11.68 -8.19
C LEU A 84 -6.51 -10.34 -8.49
N LEU A 85 -7.78 -10.15 -8.14
CA LEU A 85 -8.48 -8.88 -8.32
C LEU A 85 -7.82 -7.77 -7.48
N GLY A 86 -7.41 -8.09 -6.25
CA GLY A 86 -6.65 -7.16 -5.40
C GLY A 86 -5.32 -6.72 -6.04
N ILE A 87 -4.59 -7.66 -6.65
CA ILE A 87 -3.35 -7.38 -7.39
C ILE A 87 -3.63 -6.56 -8.65
N ILE A 88 -4.67 -6.89 -9.42
CA ILE A 88 -5.03 -6.16 -10.65
C ILE A 88 -5.42 -4.72 -10.33
N ILE A 89 -6.29 -4.51 -9.34
CA ILE A 89 -6.70 -3.16 -8.90
C ILE A 89 -5.48 -2.36 -8.44
N CYS A 90 -4.57 -2.98 -7.68
CA CYS A 90 -3.33 -2.34 -7.26
C CYS A 90 -2.42 -1.98 -8.44
N GLY A 91 -2.25 -2.90 -9.40
CA GLY A 91 -1.37 -2.72 -10.56
C GLY A 91 -1.89 -1.66 -11.52
N VAL A 92 -3.18 -1.71 -11.85
CA VAL A 92 -3.83 -0.69 -12.68
C VAL A 92 -3.84 0.66 -11.97
N GLY A 93 -4.10 0.69 -10.67
CA GLY A 93 -4.04 1.91 -9.85
C GLY A 93 -2.65 2.54 -9.83
N LEU A 94 -1.60 1.74 -9.60
CA LEU A 94 -0.20 2.19 -9.66
C LEU A 94 0.17 2.72 -11.05
N TYR A 95 -0.25 2.02 -12.10
CA TYR A 95 0.05 2.41 -13.47
C TYR A 95 -0.62 3.73 -13.84
N ALA A 96 -1.91 3.90 -13.53
CA ALA A 96 -2.64 5.13 -13.81
C ALA A 96 -1.99 6.34 -13.12
N SER A 97 -1.74 6.23 -11.81
CA SER A 97 -1.08 7.29 -11.05
C SER A 97 0.35 7.57 -11.54
N GLY A 98 1.11 6.53 -11.88
CA GLY A 98 2.49 6.67 -12.38
C GLY A 98 2.58 7.35 -13.75
N VAL A 99 1.65 7.07 -14.66
CA VAL A 99 1.60 7.72 -15.98
C VAL A 99 1.25 9.20 -15.87
N GLU A 100 0.36 9.57 -14.95
CA GLU A 100 0.04 10.98 -14.70
C GLU A 100 1.23 11.73 -14.10
N LEU A 101 1.94 11.11 -13.15
CA LEU A 101 3.19 11.66 -12.62
C LEU A 101 4.24 11.87 -13.72
N ALA A 102 4.41 10.90 -14.63
CA ALA A 102 5.38 11.00 -15.72
C ALA A 102 5.02 12.11 -16.74
N LYS A 103 3.72 12.38 -16.96
CA LYS A 103 3.26 13.46 -17.84
C LYS A 103 3.47 14.85 -17.22
N ASP A 104 3.25 14.98 -15.92
CA ASP A 104 3.46 16.24 -15.17
C ASP A 104 4.95 16.53 -14.88
N SER A 105 5.84 15.55 -15.05
CA SER A 105 7.28 15.69 -14.80
C SER A 105 8.03 16.60 -15.79
N SER A 106 7.34 17.21 -16.76
CA SER A 106 7.94 18.21 -17.66
C SER A 106 8.35 19.51 -16.94
N GLY A 107 7.86 19.72 -15.71
CA GLY A 107 8.30 20.78 -14.79
C GLY A 107 9.30 20.28 -13.75
N ARG A 108 10.52 19.95 -14.19
CA ARG A 108 11.80 19.87 -13.44
C ARG A 108 11.65 19.86 -11.89
N SER A 109 11.28 18.71 -11.32
CA SER A 109 11.37 18.41 -9.87
C SER A 109 12.84 18.61 -9.46
N TRP A 110 13.10 19.45 -8.45
CA TRP A 110 14.43 19.95 -8.05
C TRP A 110 15.05 21.06 -8.92
N SER A 111 14.25 21.80 -9.69
CA SER A 111 14.75 22.97 -10.39
C SER A 111 14.77 24.19 -9.48
N CYS A 112 15.95 24.53 -8.97
CA CYS A 112 16.30 25.92 -8.69
C CYS A 112 16.31 26.68 -10.04
N ALA A 113 15.14 27.08 -10.53
CA ALA A 113 15.04 28.03 -11.64
C ALA A 113 15.15 29.44 -11.04
N ASP A 114 16.30 30.06 -11.28
CA ASP A 114 16.61 31.44 -10.93
C ASP A 114 15.69 32.36 -11.75
N ASN A 115 14.69 32.97 -11.12
CA ASN A 115 13.83 33.95 -11.77
C ASN A 115 14.51 35.31 -11.73
N ARG A 116 15.40 35.53 -12.71
CA ARG A 116 15.95 36.85 -13.02
C ARG A 116 14.90 37.75 -13.65
#